data_AF-A0A4Q6FVC9-F1
#
_entry.id   AF-A0A4Q6FVC9-F1
#
_cell.length_a   1.000
_cell.length_b   1.000
_cell.length_c   1.000
_cell.angle_alpha   90.00
_cell.angle_beta   90.00
_cell.angle_gamma   90.00
#
_symmetry.space_group_name_H-M   'P 1'
#
loop_
_entity.id
_entity.type
_entity.pdbx_description
1 polymer ?
#
loop_
_entity_poly.entity_id
_entity_poly.type
_entity_poly.pdbx_seq_one_letter_code
_entity_poly.pdbx_strand_id
1 'polypeptide(L)'
;MKVFLEILESLGLLVCLLLASPFRFFRRLDHLAQITEYSGFLVEKGLFSDLLRARLDYRMGNYHQSGVLLAPIIRHLERAVQADKERGAPLKLRRLLCTLYCDQQQIYFLCGQMEEAVMTVIRAHSFLGIDRLPSNPDLDLKTAHVVKAGVAASKMLEEGGLATLMVRQGEEPVVSRPPQKQPSRGFKPELNKTKKPSSGIVIPFPLKT
;
A
#
# COMPACT_ATOMS: atom_id res chain seq x y z
N MET A 1 -15.13 -14.16 -27.16
CA MET A 1 -15.07 -12.74 -27.63
C MET A 1 -14.09 -11.89 -26.83
N LYS A 2 -14.18 -11.81 -25.49
CA LYS A 2 -13.28 -10.94 -24.68
C LYS A 2 -11.78 -11.21 -24.91
N VAL A 3 -11.37 -12.48 -24.90
CA VAL A 3 -9.96 -12.88 -25.15
C VAL A 3 -9.50 -12.54 -26.57
N PHE A 4 -10.39 -12.68 -27.57
CA PHE A 4 -10.04 -12.34 -28.96
C PHE A 4 -9.83 -10.83 -29.14
N LEU A 5 -10.67 -10.00 -28.50
CA LEU A 5 -10.52 -8.55 -28.51
C LEU A 5 -9.22 -8.12 -27.80
N GLU A 6 -8.91 -8.74 -26.66
CA GLU A 6 -7.68 -8.53 -25.90
C GLU A 6 -6.42 -8.85 -26.74
N ILE A 7 -6.45 -9.94 -27.51
CA ILE A 7 -5.34 -10.31 -28.41
C ILE A 7 -5.18 -9.27 -29.52
N LEU A 8 -6.28 -8.80 -30.10
CA LEU A 8 -6.24 -7.82 -31.18
C LEU A 8 -5.76 -6.44 -30.70
N GLU A 9 -6.23 -6.01 -29.52
CA GLU A 9 -5.80 -4.77 -28.88
C GLU A 9 -4.34 -4.82 -28.44
N SER A 10 -3.91 -5.93 -27.83
CA SER A 10 -2.52 -6.12 -27.43
C SER A 10 -1.56 -6.15 -28.62
N LEU A 11 -1.94 -6.77 -29.74
CA LEU A 11 -1.17 -6.70 -31.00
C LEU A 11 -1.02 -5.26 -31.49
N GLY A 12 -2.11 -4.50 -31.52
CA GLY A 12 -2.09 -3.08 -31.92
C GLY A 12 -1.20 -2.24 -31.02
N LEU A 13 -1.35 -2.38 -29.69
CA LEU A 13 -0.55 -1.67 -28.70
C LEU A 13 0.94 -2.04 -28.78
N LEU A 14 1.26 -3.30 -29.09
CA LEU A 14 2.64 -3.74 -29.24
C LEU A 14 3.30 -3.08 -30.46
N VAL A 15 2.58 -2.96 -31.57
CA VAL A 15 3.04 -2.20 -32.75
C VAL A 15 3.24 -0.72 -32.39
N CYS A 16 2.29 -0.09 -31.70
CA CYS A 16 2.43 1.29 -31.25
C CYS A 16 3.64 1.48 -30.32
N LEU A 17 3.91 0.54 -29.43
CA LEU A 17 5.02 0.60 -28.49
C LEU A 17 6.38 0.44 -29.19
N LEU A 18 6.44 -0.39 -30.24
CA LEU A 18 7.61 -0.49 -31.12
C LEU A 18 7.85 0.81 -31.88
N LEU A 19 6.80 1.41 -32.46
CA LEU A 19 6.89 2.67 -33.20
C LEU A 19 7.21 3.87 -32.31
N ALA A 20 6.72 3.88 -31.07
CA ALA A 20 7.00 4.92 -30.09
C ALA A 20 8.43 4.82 -29.52
N SER A 21 9.15 3.71 -29.77
CA SER A 21 10.54 3.61 -29.36
C SER A 21 11.44 4.41 -30.31
N PRO A 22 12.25 5.38 -29.83
CA PRO A 22 13.21 6.04 -30.70
C PRO A 22 14.21 4.99 -31.21
N PHE A 23 14.47 5.01 -32.52
CA PHE A 23 15.32 4.05 -33.27
C PHE A 23 16.73 3.78 -32.66
N ARG A 24 17.16 4.56 -31.66
CA ARG A 24 18.43 4.37 -30.92
C ARG A 24 18.35 3.41 -29.71
N PHE A 25 17.20 2.79 -29.41
CA PHE A 25 16.95 2.10 -28.13
C PHE A 25 16.75 0.56 -28.20
N PHE A 26 17.31 -0.13 -29.19
CA PHE A 26 17.30 -1.61 -29.27
C PHE A 26 17.86 -2.34 -28.02
N ARG A 27 18.49 -1.61 -27.09
CA ARG A 27 19.03 -2.11 -25.81
C ARG A 27 17.98 -2.38 -24.71
N ARG A 28 16.69 -2.06 -24.90
CA ARG A 28 15.63 -2.31 -23.90
C ARG A 28 14.55 -3.31 -24.33
N LEU A 29 14.82 -4.10 -25.39
CA LEU A 29 13.93 -5.20 -25.80
C LEU A 29 13.83 -6.30 -24.73
N ASP A 30 14.78 -6.39 -23.80
CA ASP A 30 14.73 -7.32 -22.67
C ASP A 30 13.47 -7.17 -21.81
N HIS A 31 12.97 -5.94 -21.64
CA HIS A 31 11.72 -5.70 -20.92
C HIS A 31 10.49 -6.18 -21.69
N LEU A 32 10.51 -6.11 -23.04
CA LEU A 32 9.46 -6.67 -23.88
C LEU A 32 9.46 -8.21 -23.81
N ALA A 33 10.64 -8.83 -23.87
CA ALA A 33 10.79 -10.28 -23.71
C ALA A 33 10.27 -10.77 -22.35
N GLN A 34 10.58 -10.06 -21.25
CA GLN A 34 10.04 -10.35 -19.93
C GLN A 34 8.52 -10.20 -19.87
N ILE A 35 7.95 -9.16 -20.49
CA ILE A 35 6.49 -8.96 -20.54
C ILE A 35 5.81 -10.08 -21.35
N THR A 36 6.43 -10.52 -22.46
CA THR A 36 5.90 -11.63 -23.26
C THR A 36 5.91 -12.96 -22.51
N GLU A 37 6.85 -13.18 -21.57
CA GLU A 37 6.90 -14.40 -20.75
C GLU A 37 5.64 -14.56 -19.88
N TYR A 38 5.03 -13.44 -19.47
CA TYR A 38 3.82 -13.43 -18.65
C TYR A 38 2.53 -13.21 -19.45
N SER A 39 2.63 -13.05 -20.78
CA SER A 39 1.50 -12.72 -21.65
C SER A 39 0.37 -13.74 -21.56
N GLY A 40 0.65 -15.05 -21.58
CA GLY A 40 -0.40 -16.08 -21.54
C GLY A 40 -1.33 -15.94 -20.34
N PHE A 41 -0.76 -15.75 -19.14
CA PHE A 41 -1.53 -15.56 -17.92
C PHE A 41 -2.31 -14.23 -17.91
N LEU A 42 -1.69 -13.14 -18.38
CA LEU A 42 -2.32 -11.83 -18.39
C LEU A 42 -3.43 -11.72 -19.45
N VAL A 43 -3.27 -12.35 -20.61
CA VAL A 43 -4.26 -12.38 -21.69
C VAL A 43 -5.50 -13.18 -21.27
N GLU A 44 -5.33 -14.32 -20.59
CA GLU A 44 -6.46 -15.08 -20.05
C GLU A 44 -7.29 -14.27 -19.04
N LYS A 45 -6.64 -13.33 -18.33
CA LYS A 45 -7.30 -12.44 -17.37
C LYS A 45 -7.76 -11.12 -17.97
N GLY A 46 -7.43 -10.82 -19.23
CA GLY A 46 -7.74 -9.55 -19.88
C GLY A 46 -7.01 -8.35 -19.26
N LEU A 47 -5.77 -8.54 -18.82
CA LEU A 47 -4.93 -7.53 -18.16
C LEU A 47 -3.69 -7.16 -18.99
N PHE A 48 -3.51 -7.79 -20.15
CA PHE A 48 -2.29 -7.66 -20.93
C PHE A 48 -2.32 -6.39 -21.79
N SER A 49 -3.48 -6.07 -22.36
CA SER A 49 -3.72 -4.81 -23.07
C SER A 49 -3.48 -3.60 -22.16
N ASP A 50 -4.06 -3.62 -20.96
CA ASP A 50 -3.87 -2.58 -19.94
C ASP A 50 -2.40 -2.42 -19.54
N LEU A 51 -1.65 -3.54 -19.41
CA LEU A 51 -0.22 -3.49 -19.11
C LEU A 51 0.56 -2.81 -20.25
N LEU A 52 0.28 -3.18 -21.51
CA LEU A 52 0.93 -2.57 -22.67
C LEU A 52 0.61 -1.08 -22.78
N ARG A 53 -0.64 -0.70 -22.50
CA ARG A 53 -1.07 0.69 -22.48
C ARG A 53 -0.36 1.48 -21.38
N ALA A 54 -0.28 0.94 -20.17
CA ALA A 54 0.47 1.55 -19.06
C ALA A 54 1.94 1.78 -19.43
N ARG A 55 2.56 0.85 -20.16
CA ARG A 55 3.94 0.99 -20.66
C ARG A 55 4.07 2.04 -21.76
N LEU A 56 3.10 2.12 -22.67
CA LEU A 56 3.09 3.14 -23.70
C LEU A 56 2.97 4.53 -23.07
N ASP A 57 2.04 4.72 -22.13
CA ASP A 57 1.88 5.96 -21.38
C ASP A 57 3.16 6.35 -20.62
N TYR A 58 3.82 5.37 -19.99
CA TYR A 58 5.13 5.58 -19.36
C TYR A 58 6.18 6.11 -20.34
N ARG A 59 6.23 5.54 -21.56
CA ARG A 59 7.17 5.97 -22.61
C ARG A 59 6.87 7.35 -23.15
N MET A 60 5.59 7.72 -23.20
CA MET A 60 5.14 9.05 -23.61
C MET A 60 5.32 10.12 -22.52
N GLY A 61 5.78 9.74 -21.31
CA GLY A 61 5.94 10.65 -20.17
C GLY A 61 4.65 10.88 -19.36
N ASN A 62 3.56 10.19 -19.69
CA ASN A 62 2.28 10.24 -19.00
C ASN A 62 2.31 9.35 -17.74
N TYR A 63 3.18 9.67 -16.78
CA TYR A 63 3.44 8.83 -15.61
C TYR A 63 2.21 8.63 -14.71
N HIS A 64 1.39 9.66 -14.54
CA HIS A 64 0.16 9.56 -13.73
C HIS A 64 -0.80 8.52 -14.31
N GLN A 65 -1.06 8.58 -15.62
CA GLN A 65 -1.97 7.67 -16.29
C GLN A 65 -1.41 6.24 -16.34
N SER A 66 -0.10 6.09 -16.54
CA SER A 66 0.61 4.81 -16.39
C SER A 66 0.37 4.18 -15.01
N GLY A 67 0.49 4.97 -13.94
CA GLY A 67 0.24 4.51 -12.57
C GLY A 67 -1.21 4.08 -12.31
N VAL A 68 -2.19 4.82 -12.87
CA VAL A 68 -3.63 4.47 -12.75
C VAL A 68 -3.93 3.13 -13.42
N LEU A 69 -3.35 2.86 -14.59
CA LEU A 69 -3.53 1.59 -15.31
C LEU A 69 -2.80 0.42 -14.65
N LEU A 70 -1.65 0.68 -14.02
CA LEU A 70 -0.85 -0.36 -13.36
C LEU A 70 -1.48 -0.85 -12.04
N ALA A 71 -2.13 0.04 -11.29
CA ALA A 71 -2.73 -0.27 -9.99
C ALA A 71 -3.76 -1.43 -9.99
N PRO A 72 -4.75 -1.51 -10.91
CA PRO A 72 -5.69 -2.63 -10.95
C PRO A 72 -5.01 -3.96 -11.31
N ILE A 73 -4.00 -3.94 -12.19
CA ILE A 73 -3.22 -5.13 -12.57
C ILE A 73 -2.51 -5.69 -11.33
N ILE A 74 -1.82 -4.83 -10.58
CA ILE A 74 -1.12 -5.22 -9.36
C ILE A 74 -2.10 -5.81 -8.34
N ARG A 75 -3.26 -5.17 -8.11
CA ARG A 75 -4.30 -5.70 -7.20
C ARG A 75 -4.81 -7.07 -7.61
N HIS A 76 -4.95 -7.32 -8.92
CA HIS A 76 -5.34 -8.64 -9.42
C HIS A 76 -4.28 -9.71 -9.12
N LEU A 77 -3.00 -9.36 -9.30
CA LEU A 77 -1.88 -10.26 -9.04
C LEU A 77 -1.68 -10.50 -7.53
N GLU A 78 -1.85 -9.47 -6.70
CA GLU A 78 -1.84 -9.57 -5.24
C GLU A 78 -2.88 -10.59 -4.73
N ARG A 79 -4.11 -10.52 -5.26
CA ARG A 79 -5.17 -11.48 -4.93
C ARG A 79 -4.83 -12.90 -5.36
N ALA A 80 -4.20 -13.07 -6.53
CA ALA A 80 -3.76 -14.38 -7.00
C ALA A 80 -2.66 -14.96 -6.10
N VAL A 81 -1.67 -14.15 -5.71
CA VAL A 81 -0.62 -14.55 -4.76
C VAL A 81 -1.21 -14.91 -3.39
N GLN A 82 -2.20 -14.16 -2.92
CA GLN A 82 -2.83 -14.39 -1.63
C GLN A 82 -3.72 -15.65 -1.62
N ALA A 83 -4.41 -15.94 -2.72
CA ALA A 83 -5.20 -17.17 -2.87
C ALA A 83 -4.31 -18.43 -2.82
N ASP A 84 -3.10 -18.35 -3.38
CA ASP A 84 -2.15 -19.46 -3.41
C ASP A 84 -1.15 -19.45 -2.24
N LYS A 85 -1.41 -18.66 -1.18
CA LYS A 85 -0.46 -18.50 -0.05
C LYS A 85 -0.17 -19.82 0.67
N GLU A 86 -1.13 -20.73 0.74
CA GLU A 86 -0.97 -22.06 1.36
C GLU A 86 -0.22 -23.06 0.46
N ARG A 87 -0.33 -22.91 -0.86
CA ARG A 87 0.31 -23.81 -1.84
C ARG A 87 1.67 -23.30 -2.33
N GLY A 88 2.01 -22.06 -1.99
CA GLY A 88 3.17 -21.36 -2.50
C GLY A 88 2.88 -20.82 -3.91
N ALA A 89 2.56 -19.53 -4.00
CA ALA A 89 2.32 -18.88 -5.28
C ALA A 89 3.49 -19.10 -6.25
N PRO A 90 3.21 -19.35 -7.55
CA PRO A 90 4.25 -19.69 -8.52
C PRO A 90 5.32 -18.59 -8.58
N LEU A 91 6.59 -19.02 -8.61
CA LEU A 91 7.75 -18.12 -8.59
C LEU A 91 7.67 -17.04 -9.69
N LYS A 92 7.13 -17.40 -10.85
CA LYS A 92 6.87 -16.49 -11.98
C LYS A 92 5.93 -15.34 -11.61
N LEU A 93 4.83 -15.63 -10.93
CA LEU A 93 3.87 -14.62 -10.49
C LEU A 93 4.48 -13.67 -9.46
N ARG A 94 5.25 -14.21 -8.51
CA ARG A 94 5.98 -13.40 -7.51
C ARG A 94 7.02 -12.48 -8.16
N ARG A 95 7.76 -12.98 -9.16
CA ARG A 95 8.72 -12.19 -9.95
C ARG A 95 8.02 -11.07 -10.71
N LEU A 96 6.94 -11.38 -11.42
CA LEU A 96 6.15 -10.37 -12.13
C LEU A 96 5.65 -9.28 -11.18
N LEU A 97 5.05 -9.67 -10.05
CA LEU A 97 4.55 -8.72 -9.06
C LEU A 97 5.67 -7.84 -8.49
N CYS A 98 6.85 -8.42 -8.23
CA CYS A 98 8.03 -7.65 -7.81
C CYS A 98 8.45 -6.62 -8.86
N THR A 99 8.50 -7.00 -10.14
CA THR A 99 8.83 -6.08 -11.23
C THR A 99 7.82 -4.94 -11.31
N LEU A 100 6.52 -5.25 -11.21
CA LEU A 100 5.48 -4.23 -11.25
C LEU A 100 5.51 -3.29 -10.04
N TYR A 101 5.89 -3.79 -8.85
CA TYR A 101 6.13 -2.90 -7.69
C TYR A 101 7.31 -1.97 -7.93
N CYS A 102 8.41 -2.44 -8.53
CA CYS A 102 9.53 -1.59 -8.91
C CYS A 102 9.08 -0.49 -9.89
N ASP A 103 8.32 -0.85 -10.92
CA ASP A 103 7.79 0.10 -11.90
C ASP A 103 6.86 1.12 -11.24
N GLN A 104 5.95 0.66 -10.38
CA GLN A 104 5.00 1.51 -9.69
C GLN A 104 5.70 2.49 -8.73
N GLN A 105 6.72 2.01 -8.00
CA GLN A 105 7.53 2.85 -7.13
C GLN A 105 8.25 3.93 -7.94
N GLN A 106 8.85 3.58 -9.08
CA GLN A 106 9.51 4.54 -9.96
C GLN A 106 8.52 5.58 -10.51
N ILE A 107 7.33 5.15 -10.95
CA ILE A 107 6.27 6.05 -11.41
C ILE A 107 5.88 7.03 -10.30
N TYR A 108 5.68 6.57 -9.07
CA TYR A 108 5.33 7.46 -7.96
C TYR A 108 6.41 8.48 -7.65
N PHE A 109 7.70 8.10 -7.72
CA PHE A 109 8.78 9.07 -7.60
C PHE A 109 8.78 10.10 -8.72
N LEU A 110 8.55 9.68 -9.98
CA LEU A 110 8.45 10.60 -11.12
C LEU A 110 7.26 11.56 -11.01
N CYS A 111 6.17 11.13 -10.35
CA CYS A 111 5.00 11.95 -10.06
C CYS A 111 5.15 12.83 -8.80
N GLY A 112 6.26 12.74 -8.05
CA GLY A 112 6.43 13.44 -6.76
C GLY A 112 5.60 12.88 -5.60
N GLN A 113 5.03 11.69 -5.76
CA GLN A 113 4.13 11.02 -4.82
C GLN A 113 4.94 10.12 -3.86
N MET A 114 5.66 10.75 -2.92
CA MET A 114 6.59 10.03 -2.04
C MET A 114 5.89 9.08 -1.06
N GLU A 115 4.71 9.46 -0.54
CA GLU A 115 3.94 8.62 0.37
C GLU A 115 3.49 7.32 -0.31
N GLU A 116 3.00 7.41 -1.54
CA GLU A 116 2.59 6.27 -2.33
C GLU A 116 3.78 5.38 -2.69
N ALA A 117 4.91 5.97 -3.09
CA ALA A 117 6.15 5.24 -3.38
C ALA A 117 6.62 4.39 -2.18
N VAL A 118 6.56 4.98 -0.98
CA VAL A 118 6.92 4.32 0.28
C VAL A 118 5.92 3.23 0.65
N MET A 119 4.62 3.49 0.45
CA MET A 119 3.57 2.49 0.68
C MET A 119 3.71 1.28 -0.24
N THR A 120 4.27 1.42 -1.45
CA THR A 120 4.56 0.30 -2.34
C THR A 120 5.56 -0.68 -1.73
N VAL A 121 6.60 -0.20 -1.03
CA VAL A 121 7.57 -1.06 -0.32
C VAL A 121 6.89 -1.85 0.80
N ILE A 122 6.03 -1.18 1.57
CA ILE A 122 5.28 -1.82 2.66
C ILE A 122 4.34 -2.91 2.12
N ARG A 123 3.66 -2.64 0.99
CA ARG A 123 2.84 -3.65 0.30
C ARG A 123 3.69 -4.81 -0.20
N ALA A 124 4.83 -4.53 -0.83
CA ALA A 124 5.74 -5.56 -1.31
C ALA A 124 6.21 -6.50 -0.19
N HIS A 125 6.51 -5.97 1.00
CA HIS A 125 6.79 -6.81 2.17
C HIS A 125 5.60 -7.70 2.55
N SER A 126 4.38 -7.15 2.61
CA SER A 126 3.19 -7.93 2.99
C SER A 126 2.82 -9.08 2.03
N PHE A 127 3.03 -8.91 0.72
CA PHE A 127 2.66 -9.88 -0.30
C PHE A 127 3.81 -10.79 -0.74
N LEU A 128 5.04 -10.28 -0.79
CA LEU A 128 6.21 -11.00 -1.29
C LEU A 128 7.21 -11.38 -0.18
N GLY A 129 7.11 -10.78 1.00
CA GLY A 129 8.04 -11.01 2.12
C GLY A 129 9.43 -10.41 1.89
N ILE A 130 9.54 -9.38 1.04
CA ILE A 130 10.81 -8.71 0.75
C ILE A 130 10.89 -7.38 1.50
N ASP A 131 12.05 -7.09 2.07
CA ASP A 131 12.25 -5.87 2.87
C ASP A 131 12.68 -4.66 2.03
N ARG A 132 13.14 -4.91 0.80
CA ARG A 132 13.68 -3.91 -0.13
C ARG A 132 13.26 -4.25 -1.56
N LEU A 133 12.98 -3.23 -2.37
CA LEU A 133 12.73 -3.40 -3.80
C LEU A 133 14.05 -3.28 -4.58
N PRO A 134 14.31 -4.14 -5.58
CA PRO A 134 15.53 -4.07 -6.40
C PRO A 134 15.76 -2.72 -7.10
N SER A 135 14.69 -1.97 -7.40
CA SER A 135 14.75 -0.65 -8.04
C SER A 135 15.38 0.43 -7.16
N ASN A 136 15.27 0.30 -5.84
CA ASN A 136 15.77 1.28 -4.90
C ASN A 136 16.26 0.57 -3.62
N PRO A 137 17.52 0.11 -3.60
CA PRO A 137 18.07 -0.69 -2.51
C PRO A 137 18.29 0.11 -1.21
N ASP A 138 18.25 1.45 -1.29
CA ASP A 138 18.45 2.33 -0.14
C ASP A 138 17.15 2.55 0.66
N LEU A 139 15.99 2.25 0.06
CA LEU A 139 14.69 2.38 0.71
C LEU A 139 14.22 1.05 1.31
N ASP A 140 14.59 0.85 2.58
CA ASP A 140 14.18 -0.30 3.38
C ASP A 140 12.77 -0.16 3.95
N LEU A 141 12.16 -1.30 4.31
CA LEU A 141 10.90 -1.35 5.06
C LEU A 141 10.90 -0.47 6.32
N LYS A 142 12.00 -0.47 7.09
CA LYS A 142 12.13 0.36 8.30
C LYS A 142 12.04 1.85 7.95
N THR A 143 12.82 2.27 6.95
CA THR A 143 12.80 3.64 6.43
C THR A 143 11.42 3.99 5.90
N ALA A 144 10.77 3.08 5.20
CA ALA A 144 9.42 3.24 4.69
C ALA A 144 8.40 3.50 5.82
N HIS A 145 8.46 2.74 6.92
CA HIS A 145 7.60 2.99 8.07
C HIS A 145 7.87 4.33 8.75
N VAL A 146 9.14 4.74 8.87
CA VAL A 146 9.51 6.04 9.42
C VAL A 146 8.98 7.18 8.56
N VAL A 147 9.18 7.11 7.23
CA VAL A 147 8.68 8.13 6.30
C VAL A 147 7.16 8.19 6.34
N LYS A 148 6.47 7.05 6.38
CA LYS A 148 5.01 7.01 6.53
C LYS A 148 4.56 7.69 7.83
N ALA A 149 5.22 7.41 8.95
CA ALA A 149 4.90 8.04 10.23
C ALA A 149 5.17 9.55 10.20
N GLY A 150 6.26 9.99 9.55
CA GLY A 150 6.58 11.39 9.36
C GLY A 150 5.54 12.13 8.51
N VAL A 151 5.10 11.54 7.40
CA VAL A 151 4.03 12.10 6.56
C VAL A 151 2.71 12.18 7.32
N ALA A 152 2.35 11.13 8.07
CA ALA A 152 1.15 11.13 8.89
C ALA A 152 1.21 12.20 10.00
N ALA A 153 2.36 12.35 10.66
CA ALA A 153 2.58 13.38 11.66
C ALA A 153 2.49 14.78 11.04
N SER A 154 3.07 15.02 9.86
CA SER A 154 2.95 16.31 9.15
C SER A 154 1.50 16.67 8.87
N LYS A 155 0.72 15.72 8.32
CA LYS A 155 -0.72 15.91 8.06
C LYS A 155 -1.49 16.24 9.34
N MET A 156 -1.21 15.54 10.44
CA MET A 156 -1.85 15.83 11.74
C MET A 156 -1.50 17.23 12.28
N LEU A 157 -0.29 17.73 12.03
CA LEU A 157 0.12 19.08 12.41
C LEU A 157 -0.55 20.14 11.51
N GLU A 158 -0.64 19.89 10.21
CA GLU A 158 -1.27 20.78 9.22
C GLU A 158 -2.80 20.86 9.38
N GLU A 159 -3.46 19.76 9.73
CA GLU A 159 -4.91 19.69 9.96
C GLU A 159 -5.35 20.25 11.33
N GLY A 160 -4.45 20.92 12.06
CA GLY A 160 -4.78 21.61 13.32
C GLY A 160 -4.77 20.72 14.57
N GLY A 161 -4.21 19.50 14.50
CA GLY A 161 -4.07 18.58 15.64
C GLY A 161 -3.14 19.10 16.76
N LEU A 162 -2.42 20.20 16.53
CA LEU A 162 -1.68 20.94 17.55
C LEU A 162 -2.60 21.69 18.54
N ALA A 163 -3.81 22.09 18.11
CA ALA A 163 -4.74 22.81 18.98
C ALA A 163 -5.42 21.90 20.03
N THR A 164 -5.45 20.58 19.80
CA THR A 164 -5.98 19.59 20.76
C THR A 164 -4.88 18.91 21.58
N LEU A 165 -3.61 18.98 21.17
CA LEU A 165 -2.45 18.55 21.97
C LEU A 165 -1.89 19.64 22.90
N MET A 166 -2.32 20.91 22.73
CA MET A 166 -2.25 21.90 23.81
C MET A 166 -3.24 21.53 24.91
N VAL A 167 -2.88 20.51 25.70
CA VAL A 167 -3.42 20.30 27.03
C VAL A 167 -3.26 21.62 27.77
N ARG A 168 -4.38 22.22 28.16
CA ARG A 168 -4.40 23.26 29.20
C ARG A 168 -3.54 22.75 30.35
N GLN A 169 -2.41 23.39 30.60
CA GLN A 169 -1.68 23.24 31.85
C GLN A 169 -2.62 23.73 32.97
N GLY A 170 -3.45 22.84 33.53
CA GLY A 170 -4.36 23.21 34.61
C GLY A 170 -5.55 22.30 34.91
N GLU A 171 -5.93 21.35 34.05
CA GLU A 171 -7.09 20.48 34.34
C GLU A 171 -6.68 19.00 34.38
N GLU A 172 -6.81 18.40 35.57
CA GLU A 172 -6.57 16.98 35.82
C GLU A 172 -7.48 16.10 34.93
N PRO A 173 -6.98 14.95 34.43
CA PRO A 173 -7.73 14.14 33.49
C PRO A 173 -8.90 13.45 34.18
N VAL A 174 -10.13 13.82 33.79
CA VAL A 174 -11.33 13.03 34.08
C VAL A 174 -11.24 11.74 33.28
N VAL A 175 -10.96 10.63 33.97
CA VAL A 175 -10.97 9.27 33.41
C VAL A 175 -12.38 8.96 32.91
N SER A 176 -12.56 8.99 31.58
CA SER A 176 -13.76 8.55 30.90
C SER A 176 -13.92 7.04 31.09
N ARG A 177 -14.82 6.64 32.00
CA ARG A 177 -15.27 5.25 32.12
C ARG A 177 -15.97 4.81 30.83
N PRO A 178 -15.84 3.55 30.40
CA PRO A 178 -16.57 3.03 29.25
C PRO A 178 -18.10 3.04 29.51
N PRO A 179 -18.94 3.26 28.47
CA PRO A 179 -20.38 3.28 28.63
C PRO A 179 -20.90 1.90 29.04
N GLN A 180 -21.49 1.82 30.23
CA GLN A 180 -22.20 0.65 30.73
C GLN A 180 -23.49 0.44 29.94
N LYS A 181 -23.71 -0.79 29.44
CA LYS A 181 -24.95 -1.23 28.79
C LYS A 181 -26.17 -0.84 29.62
N GLN A 182 -27.13 -0.15 28.99
CA GLN A 182 -28.46 0.08 29.55
C GLN A 182 -29.26 -1.22 29.61
N PRO A 183 -29.79 -1.64 30.77
CA PRO A 183 -31.02 -2.40 30.83
C PRO A 183 -32.22 -1.46 31.05
N SER A 184 -33.33 -1.84 30.45
CA SER A 184 -34.59 -1.11 30.42
C SER A 184 -35.36 -1.16 31.76
N ARG A 185 -36.17 -0.11 31.97
CA ARG A 185 -37.32 0.05 32.90
C ARG A 185 -37.04 0.51 34.34
N GLY A 186 -37.69 1.62 34.71
CA GLY A 186 -38.20 1.87 36.07
C GLY A 186 -37.58 3.04 36.86
N PHE A 187 -38.31 4.16 36.93
CA PHE A 187 -38.22 5.27 37.91
C PHE A 187 -38.38 4.73 39.36
N LYS A 188 -37.89 5.27 40.50
CA LYS A 188 -37.19 6.50 40.95
C LYS A 188 -36.66 6.25 42.41
N PRO A 189 -36.09 7.20 43.19
CA PRO A 189 -34.80 7.09 43.87
C PRO A 189 -34.84 6.89 45.40
N GLU A 190 -33.79 6.33 46.00
CA GLU A 190 -33.45 6.57 47.41
C GLU A 190 -31.93 6.71 47.63
N LEU A 191 -31.55 7.81 48.29
CA LEU A 191 -30.24 8.03 48.88
C LEU A 191 -30.05 7.04 50.04
N ASN A 192 -28.89 6.36 50.12
CA ASN A 192 -28.13 6.31 51.39
C ASN A 192 -26.75 5.62 51.30
N LYS A 193 -25.79 6.30 51.92
CA LYS A 193 -24.63 5.81 52.69
C LYS A 193 -23.43 5.23 51.92
N THR A 194 -22.48 6.13 51.71
CA THR A 194 -21.04 5.96 51.97
C THR A 194 -20.62 4.64 52.63
N LYS A 195 -19.89 3.82 51.88
CA LYS A 195 -18.87 2.89 52.42
C LYS A 195 -17.61 3.01 51.57
N LYS A 196 -16.52 3.48 52.21
CA LYS A 196 -15.16 3.47 51.65
C LYS A 196 -14.76 2.02 51.34
N PRO A 197 -14.25 1.69 50.15
CA PRO A 197 -13.57 0.42 49.95
C PRO A 197 -12.12 0.53 50.46
N SER A 198 -11.77 -0.48 51.22
CA SER A 198 -10.49 -0.83 51.81
C SER A 198 -9.36 -0.98 50.77
N SER A 199 -8.22 -0.34 51.09
CA SER A 199 -6.83 -0.77 50.83
C SER A 199 -6.55 -1.48 49.49
N GLY A 200 -6.17 -0.69 48.48
CA GLY A 200 -5.39 -1.19 47.35
C GLY A 200 -3.95 -1.47 47.79
N ILE A 201 -3.44 -2.67 47.46
CA ILE A 201 -2.03 -3.04 47.64
C ILE A 201 -1.22 -2.27 46.59
N VAL A 202 -0.31 -1.41 47.06
CA VAL A 202 0.67 -0.73 46.20
C VAL A 202 1.82 -1.72 45.96
N ILE A 203 2.01 -2.12 44.70
CA ILE A 203 3.21 -2.87 44.29
C ILE A 203 4.29 -1.83 43.95
N PRO A 204 5.38 -1.69 44.71
CA PRO A 204 6.43 -0.74 44.38
C PRO A 204 7.22 -1.20 43.15
N PHE A 205 7.48 -0.25 42.25
CA PHE A 205 8.38 -0.44 41.11
C PHE A 205 9.82 -0.64 41.60
N PRO A 206 10.59 -1.59 41.05
CA PRO A 206 11.97 -1.80 41.44
C PRO A 206 12.83 -0.63 40.93
N LEU A 207 13.37 0.17 41.84
CA LEU A 207 14.46 1.10 41.56
C LEU A 207 15.76 0.30 41.49
N LYS A 208 16.48 0.40 40.37
CA LYS A 208 17.85 -0.12 40.23
C LYS A 208 18.78 0.69 41.13
N THR A 209 19.34 0.07 42.16
CA THR A 209 20.78 0.11 42.53
C THR A 209 21.01 -0.82 43.73
#